data_AF-A0A8D8UZN0-F1
#
_entry.id   AF-A0A8D8UZN0-F1
#
_cell.length_a   1.000
_cell.length_b   1.000
_cell.length_c   1.000
_cell.angle_alpha   90.00
_cell.angle_beta   90.00
_cell.angle_gamma   90.00
#
_symmetry.space_group_name_H-M   'P 1'
#
loop_
_entity.id
_entity.type
_entity.pdbx_description
1 polymer ?
#
loop_
_entity_poly.entity_id
_entity_poly.type
_entity_poly.pdbx_seq_one_letter_code
_entity_poly.pdbx_strand_id
1 'polypeptide(L)'
;MTRRKKIFTLGSKDLEHKLKQIWFTVYRRNSDAEGPNSSGFEHTFVAEYSIPRREVFGFHNWLYFAHEEEGGALDHFGVEKMVDLKGRGYVVKTNIQWKNMTKTGVSMFVGTSPELELAIYTVCFFCRPDKLCKIRLNGQELDIQTYHHNWYDKTLVASAFPVL
;
A
#
# COMPACT_ATOMS: atom_id res chain seq x y z
N MET A 1 -25.57 -17.00 7.64
CA MET A 1 -24.41 -17.71 8.24
C MET A 1 -23.16 -17.37 7.45
N THR A 2 -22.32 -16.47 7.95
CA THR A 2 -21.03 -16.13 7.33
C THR A 2 -20.00 -17.19 7.70
N ARG A 3 -19.70 -18.12 6.79
CA ARG A 3 -18.67 -19.14 6.99
C ARG A 3 -17.31 -18.43 6.99
N ARG A 4 -16.65 -18.34 8.16
CA ARG A 4 -15.26 -17.83 8.24
C ARG A 4 -14.41 -18.64 7.27
N LYS A 5 -13.78 -17.98 6.30
CA LYS A 5 -12.74 -18.62 5.51
C LYS A 5 -11.59 -18.94 6.47
N LYS A 6 -11.15 -20.21 6.54
CA LYS A 6 -9.98 -20.64 7.31
C LYS A 6 -8.69 -20.15 6.63
N ILE A 7 -8.55 -18.84 6.45
CA ILE A 7 -7.33 -18.21 5.93
C ILE A 7 -6.29 -18.16 7.05
N PHE A 8 -6.76 -17.95 8.28
CA PHE A 8 -5.96 -18.03 9.50
C PHE A 8 -6.65 -18.94 10.51
N THR A 9 -5.99 -20.04 10.85
CA THR A 9 -6.22 -20.83 12.08
C THR A 9 -4.99 -20.68 12.97
N LEU A 10 -4.52 -19.44 13.08
CA LEU A 10 -3.28 -19.07 13.76
C LEU A 10 -3.62 -18.42 15.10
N GLY A 11 -2.88 -18.75 16.16
CA GLY A 11 -2.98 -18.03 17.43
C GLY A 11 -2.54 -16.56 17.27
N SER A 12 -2.79 -15.72 18.28
CA SER A 12 -2.43 -14.29 18.22
C SER A 12 -0.94 -14.07 17.90
N LYS A 13 -0.06 -14.88 18.48
CA LYS A 13 1.40 -14.81 18.22
C LYS A 13 1.76 -15.24 16.80
N ASP A 14 1.07 -16.24 16.27
CA ASP A 14 1.28 -16.74 14.92
C ASP A 14 0.83 -15.71 13.87
N LEU A 15 -0.28 -15.00 14.15
CA LEU A 15 -0.73 -13.90 13.30
C LEU A 15 0.26 -12.74 13.31
N GLU A 16 0.74 -12.33 14.48
CA GLU A 16 1.76 -11.27 14.61
C GLU A 16 3.04 -11.64 13.84
N HIS A 17 3.53 -12.87 14.02
CA HIS A 17 4.69 -13.37 13.29
C HIS A 17 4.45 -13.35 11.78
N LYS A 18 3.26 -13.77 11.33
CA LYS A 18 2.92 -13.76 9.91
C LYS A 18 2.85 -12.34 9.34
N LEU A 19 2.26 -11.40 10.06
CA LEU A 19 2.21 -9.99 9.67
C LEU A 19 3.62 -9.40 9.58
N LYS A 20 4.45 -9.64 10.60
CA LYS A 20 5.87 -9.26 10.61
C LYS A 20 6.59 -9.82 9.38
N GLN A 21 6.39 -11.10 9.09
CA GLN A 21 6.99 -11.74 7.93
C GLN A 21 6.56 -11.07 6.63
N ILE A 22 5.26 -10.94 6.33
CA ILE A 22 4.80 -10.50 5.00
C ILE A 22 5.05 -9.01 4.73
N TRP A 23 5.02 -8.17 5.77
CA TRP A 23 5.13 -6.72 5.62
C TRP A 23 6.56 -6.21 5.80
N PHE A 24 7.35 -6.82 6.69
CA PHE A 24 8.64 -6.28 7.12
C PHE A 24 9.84 -7.15 6.76
N THR A 25 9.66 -8.32 6.13
CA THR A 25 10.80 -9.02 5.54
C THR A 25 11.38 -8.16 4.41
N VAL A 26 12.64 -7.79 4.54
CA VAL A 26 13.36 -7.05 3.49
C VAL A 26 13.72 -8.02 2.36
N TYR A 27 13.45 -7.61 1.13
CA TYR A 27 13.77 -8.34 -0.10
C TYR A 27 14.43 -7.41 -1.12
N ARG A 28 15.04 -8.00 -2.14
CA ARG A 28 15.62 -7.23 -3.24
C ARG A 28 14.57 -7.01 -4.33
N ARG A 29 14.19 -5.75 -4.54
CA ARG A 29 13.24 -5.37 -5.59
C ARG A 29 13.94 -5.07 -6.92
N ASN A 30 15.09 -4.39 -6.85
CA ASN A 30 15.86 -3.98 -8.02
C ASN A 30 17.07 -4.89 -8.19
N SER A 31 17.27 -5.44 -9.40
CA SER A 31 18.42 -6.30 -9.73
C SER A 31 19.75 -5.63 -9.43
N ASP A 32 19.79 -4.31 -9.57
CA ASP A 32 21.00 -3.48 -9.53
C ASP A 32 21.39 -3.07 -8.10
N ALA A 33 20.58 -3.45 -7.09
CA ALA A 33 20.88 -3.16 -5.69
C ALA A 33 21.84 -4.20 -5.11
N GLU A 34 22.85 -3.72 -4.38
CA GLU A 34 23.74 -4.53 -3.54
C GLU A 34 23.01 -5.02 -2.27
N GLY A 35 22.06 -5.94 -2.46
CA GLY A 35 21.33 -6.60 -1.38
C GLY A 35 19.84 -6.25 -1.27
N PRO A 36 19.16 -6.79 -0.23
CA PRO A 36 17.77 -6.46 0.07
C PRO A 36 17.61 -4.96 0.40
N ASN A 37 16.64 -4.31 -0.22
CA ASN A 37 16.52 -2.84 -0.22
C ASN A 37 15.08 -2.32 -0.18
N SER A 38 14.10 -3.19 0.03
CA SER A 38 12.68 -2.87 0.04
C SER A 38 11.92 -3.87 0.91
N SER A 39 10.76 -3.46 1.40
CA SER A 39 9.80 -4.30 2.11
C SER A 39 8.38 -3.93 1.69
N GLY A 40 7.41 -4.79 1.98
CA GLY A 40 6.00 -4.49 1.67
C GLY A 40 5.50 -3.25 2.39
N PHE A 41 5.99 -3.02 3.62
CA PHE A 41 5.68 -1.85 4.42
C PHE A 41 6.26 -0.58 3.81
N GLU A 42 7.57 -0.53 3.54
CA GLU A 42 8.23 0.63 2.94
C GLU A 42 7.58 1.03 1.62
N HIS A 43 7.32 0.06 0.74
CA HIS A 43 6.72 0.33 -0.55
C HIS A 43 5.27 0.85 -0.44
N THR A 44 4.50 0.41 0.55
CA THR A 44 3.07 0.74 0.66
C THR A 44 2.83 2.00 1.50
N PHE A 45 3.44 2.07 2.68
CA PHE A 45 3.18 3.08 3.70
C PHE A 45 4.21 4.22 3.72
N VAL A 46 5.30 4.07 2.99
CA VAL A 46 6.33 5.11 2.81
C VAL A 46 6.36 5.42 1.31
N ALA A 47 7.54 5.56 0.73
CA ALA A 47 7.78 5.60 -0.69
C ALA A 47 9.21 5.17 -0.96
N GLU A 48 9.45 4.68 -2.17
CA GLU A 48 10.79 4.38 -2.67
C GLU A 48 11.05 5.25 -3.89
N TYR A 49 12.31 5.51 -4.19
CA TYR A 49 12.68 6.22 -5.41
C TYR A 49 13.99 5.71 -5.97
N SER A 50 14.16 5.89 -7.28
CA SER A 50 15.40 5.63 -7.98
C SER A 50 15.95 6.94 -8.51
N ILE A 51 17.11 7.36 -7.99
CA ILE A 51 17.85 8.51 -8.53
C ILE A 51 18.27 8.25 -9.98
N PRO A 52 18.84 7.08 -10.35
CA PRO A 52 19.22 6.82 -11.74
C PRO A 52 18.03 6.84 -12.72
N ARG A 53 16.85 6.35 -12.30
CA ARG A 53 15.65 6.28 -13.16
C ARG A 53 14.75 7.51 -13.04
N ARG A 54 15.03 8.42 -12.10
CA ARG A 54 14.17 9.56 -11.73
C ARG A 54 12.71 9.14 -11.50
N GLU A 55 12.52 8.01 -10.83
CA GLU A 55 11.22 7.35 -10.70
C GLU A 55 10.84 7.19 -9.22
N VAL A 56 9.55 7.38 -8.92
CA VAL A 56 8.97 7.18 -7.59
C VAL A 56 8.10 5.93 -7.59
N PHE A 57 8.30 5.07 -6.59
CA PHE A 57 7.54 3.85 -6.37
C PHE A 57 6.76 3.96 -5.05
N GLY A 58 5.64 3.25 -4.93
CA GLY A 58 4.81 3.33 -3.73
C GLY A 58 4.06 4.66 -3.59
N PHE A 59 4.16 5.30 -2.43
CA PHE A 59 3.51 6.59 -2.14
C PHE A 59 1.98 6.47 -1.97
N HIS A 60 1.49 5.44 -1.28
CA HIS A 60 0.06 5.13 -1.18
C HIS A 60 -0.58 5.42 0.19
N ASN A 61 0.12 6.17 1.04
CA ASN A 61 -0.34 6.48 2.39
C ASN A 61 -0.38 7.99 2.66
N TRP A 62 -1.52 8.47 3.14
CA TRP A 62 -1.74 9.90 3.34
C TRP A 62 -0.98 10.51 4.51
N LEU A 63 -0.63 9.72 5.54
CA LEU A 63 0.18 10.25 6.64
C LEU A 63 1.60 10.56 6.17
N TYR A 64 2.20 9.62 5.41
CA TYR A 64 3.51 9.87 4.83
C TYR A 64 3.47 10.97 3.77
N PHE A 65 2.39 11.03 2.98
CA PHE A 65 2.15 12.15 2.07
C PHE A 65 2.15 13.49 2.79
N ALA A 66 1.33 13.62 3.83
CA ALA A 66 1.20 14.86 4.60
C ALA A 66 2.55 15.26 5.23
N HIS A 67 3.29 14.28 5.75
CA HIS A 67 4.63 14.52 6.31
C HIS A 67 5.62 15.10 5.28
N GLU A 68 5.67 14.53 4.06
CA GLU A 68 6.57 15.00 3.01
C GLU A 68 6.11 16.34 2.41
N GLU A 69 4.80 16.61 2.39
CA GLU A 69 4.22 17.90 1.97
C GLU A 69 4.54 19.00 2.98
N GLU A 70 4.31 18.74 4.28
CA GLU A 70 4.69 19.67 5.37
C GLU A 70 6.20 19.94 5.38
N GLY A 71 7.02 18.96 4.99
CA GLY A 71 8.47 19.10 4.84
C GLY A 71 8.92 19.84 3.58
N GLY A 72 8.01 20.20 2.67
CA GLY A 72 8.31 20.86 1.39
C GLY A 72 9.03 19.96 0.37
N ALA A 73 9.02 18.64 0.59
CA ALA A 73 9.62 17.66 -0.32
C ALA A 73 8.62 17.13 -1.36
N LEU A 74 7.32 17.33 -1.12
CA LEU A 74 6.23 16.93 -1.98
C LEU A 74 5.37 18.13 -2.38
N ASP A 75 5.05 18.21 -3.67
CA ASP A 75 4.00 19.03 -4.24
C ASP A 75 2.96 18.12 -4.91
N HIS A 76 1.68 18.52 -4.87
CA HIS A 76 0.60 17.79 -5.55
C HIS A 76 -0.05 18.66 -6.62
N PHE A 77 -0.41 18.05 -7.76
CA PHE A 77 -0.95 18.76 -8.92
C PHE A 77 -2.49 18.75 -8.96
N GLY A 78 -3.13 18.69 -7.79
CA GLY A 78 -4.59 18.61 -7.66
C GLY A 78 -5.17 17.19 -7.76
N VAL A 79 -6.39 17.05 -7.26
CA VAL A 79 -7.11 15.77 -7.19
C VAL A 79 -7.75 15.44 -8.52
N GLU A 80 -7.40 14.30 -9.11
CA GLU A 80 -7.98 13.80 -10.36
C GLU A 80 -9.33 13.12 -10.12
N LYS A 81 -9.41 12.29 -9.08
CA LYS A 81 -10.62 11.56 -8.70
C LYS A 81 -10.68 11.44 -7.18
N MET A 82 -11.91 11.43 -6.66
CA MET A 82 -12.15 11.26 -5.23
C MET A 82 -13.44 10.48 -4.98
N VAL A 83 -13.41 9.59 -3.99
CA VAL A 83 -14.58 8.88 -3.48
C VAL A 83 -14.74 9.21 -2.00
N ASP A 84 -15.87 9.80 -1.63
CA ASP A 84 -16.22 10.05 -0.23
C ASP A 84 -16.71 8.76 0.45
N LEU A 85 -16.02 8.39 1.53
CA LEU A 85 -16.41 7.30 2.42
C LEU A 85 -17.44 7.79 3.46
N LYS A 86 -18.44 8.55 3.00
CA LYS A 86 -19.54 9.14 3.78
C LYS A 86 -19.06 9.87 5.04
N GLY A 87 -18.13 10.80 4.88
CA GLY A 87 -17.59 11.63 5.96
C GLY A 87 -16.65 10.88 6.92
N ARG A 88 -16.19 9.67 6.57
CA ARG A 88 -15.23 8.89 7.37
C ARG A 88 -13.84 8.83 6.73
N GLY A 89 -13.61 9.63 5.69
CA GLY A 89 -12.39 9.68 4.91
C GLY A 89 -12.68 9.66 3.41
N TYR A 90 -11.63 9.61 2.62
CA TYR A 90 -11.71 9.60 1.16
C TYR A 90 -10.79 8.53 0.57
N VAL A 91 -11.05 8.14 -0.67
CA VAL A 91 -10.03 7.59 -1.56
C VAL A 91 -9.73 8.66 -2.60
N VAL A 92 -8.47 8.98 -2.80
CA VAL A 92 -8.02 10.08 -3.67
C VAL A 92 -7.05 9.54 -4.69
N LYS A 93 -7.20 10.02 -5.93
CA LYS A 93 -6.21 9.88 -7.01
C LYS A 93 -5.63 11.24 -7.35
N THR A 94 -4.31 11.35 -7.39
CA THR A 94 -3.59 12.60 -7.64
C THR A 94 -2.27 12.34 -8.38
N ASN A 95 -1.74 13.38 -9.02
CA ASN A 95 -0.36 13.41 -9.47
C ASN A 95 0.49 14.17 -8.45
N ILE A 96 1.75 13.76 -8.29
CA ILE A 96 2.68 14.37 -7.34
C ILE A 96 4.01 14.65 -7.99
N GLN A 97 4.74 15.60 -7.41
CA GLN A 97 6.17 15.75 -7.54
C GLN A 97 6.81 15.55 -6.17
N TRP A 98 7.67 14.55 -6.05
CA TRP A 98 8.40 14.28 -4.82
C TRP A 98 9.89 14.31 -5.10
N LYS A 99 10.65 15.14 -4.36
CA LYS A 99 12.10 15.30 -4.55
C LYS A 99 12.50 15.54 -6.02
N ASN A 100 11.77 16.42 -6.72
CA ASN A 100 11.96 16.75 -8.14
C ASN A 100 11.70 15.59 -9.14
N MET A 101 11.01 14.53 -8.71
CA MET A 101 10.57 13.42 -9.55
C MET A 101 9.05 13.37 -9.60
N THR A 102 8.48 13.29 -10.79
CA THR A 102 7.04 13.28 -10.99
C THR A 102 6.49 11.86 -10.99
N LYS A 103 5.35 11.66 -10.35
CA LYS A 103 4.58 10.41 -10.43
C LYS A 103 3.12 10.70 -10.70
N THR A 104 2.56 9.99 -11.66
CA THR A 104 1.15 10.11 -12.03
C THR A 104 0.30 9.00 -11.43
N GLY A 105 -0.98 9.29 -11.21
CA GLY A 105 -1.98 8.31 -10.78
C GLY A 105 -1.72 7.69 -9.41
N VAL A 106 -1.13 8.44 -8.49
CA VAL A 106 -1.02 8.03 -7.08
C VAL A 106 -2.41 7.93 -6.49
N SER A 107 -2.73 6.77 -5.93
CA SER A 107 -4.03 6.51 -5.31
C SER A 107 -3.83 6.06 -3.86
N MET A 108 -4.57 6.66 -2.93
CA MET A 108 -4.44 6.43 -1.50
C MET A 108 -5.76 6.67 -0.77
N PHE A 109 -5.90 6.10 0.43
CA PHE A 109 -6.91 6.55 1.38
C PHE A 109 -6.45 7.86 2.04
N VAL A 110 -7.39 8.73 2.43
CA VAL A 110 -7.14 9.98 3.16
C VAL A 110 -8.08 10.07 4.36
N GLY A 111 -7.53 10.35 5.55
CA GLY A 111 -8.29 10.47 6.80
C GLY A 111 -8.64 9.14 7.47
N THR A 112 -8.19 8.01 6.92
CA THR A 112 -8.28 6.68 7.51
C THR A 112 -7.14 6.41 8.49
N SER A 113 -7.31 5.43 9.37
CA SER A 113 -6.23 5.01 10.25
C SER A 113 -5.30 3.99 9.56
N PRO A 114 -3.98 4.00 9.86
CA PRO A 114 -3.03 3.05 9.26
C PRO A 114 -3.40 1.60 9.52
N GLU A 115 -3.96 1.29 10.68
CA GLU A 115 -4.39 -0.07 11.01
C GLU A 115 -5.57 -0.55 10.16
N LEU A 116 -6.47 0.34 9.72
CA LEU A 116 -7.54 0.00 8.79
C LEU A 116 -6.98 -0.35 7.41
N GLU A 117 -6.08 0.48 6.90
CA GLU A 117 -5.40 0.25 5.61
C GLU A 117 -4.61 -1.07 5.64
N LEU A 118 -3.79 -1.27 6.67
CA LEU A 118 -3.00 -2.49 6.86
C LEU A 118 -3.89 -3.74 6.91
N ALA A 119 -5.02 -3.67 7.62
CA ALA A 119 -5.97 -4.78 7.71
C ALA A 119 -6.61 -5.10 6.36
N ILE A 120 -7.10 -4.09 5.63
CA ILE A 120 -7.71 -4.26 4.29
C ILE A 120 -6.69 -4.87 3.32
N TYR A 121 -5.49 -4.28 3.24
CA TYR A 121 -4.44 -4.75 2.36
C TYR A 121 -4.01 -6.18 2.68
N THR A 122 -3.86 -6.50 3.96
CA THR A 122 -3.54 -7.87 4.41
C THR A 122 -4.61 -8.86 3.97
N VAL A 123 -5.89 -8.57 4.21
CA VAL A 123 -7.00 -9.45 3.83
C VAL A 123 -7.04 -9.66 2.31
N CYS A 124 -6.88 -8.58 1.53
CA CYS A 124 -6.86 -8.65 0.08
C CYS A 124 -5.66 -9.44 -0.45
N PHE A 125 -4.48 -9.25 0.12
CA PHE A 125 -3.28 -10.02 -0.22
C PHE A 125 -3.49 -11.53 -0.04
N PHE A 126 -4.12 -11.97 1.05
CA PHE A 126 -4.39 -13.40 1.26
C PHE A 126 -5.57 -13.94 0.44
N CYS A 127 -6.58 -13.12 0.16
CA CYS A 127 -7.78 -13.58 -0.54
C CYS A 127 -7.66 -13.55 -2.06
N ARG A 128 -6.92 -12.57 -2.58
CA ARG A 128 -6.87 -12.15 -3.98
C ARG A 128 -5.48 -11.54 -4.33
N PRO A 129 -4.37 -12.25 -4.07
CA PRO A 129 -3.06 -11.75 -4.49
C PRO A 129 -3.05 -11.52 -6.01
N ASP A 130 -2.43 -10.42 -6.44
CA ASP A 130 -2.26 -9.98 -7.85
C ASP A 130 -3.56 -9.80 -8.63
N LYS A 131 -4.69 -9.73 -7.95
CA LYS A 131 -6.01 -9.53 -8.54
C LYS A 131 -6.73 -8.40 -7.83
N LEU A 132 -7.60 -7.71 -8.55
CA LEU A 132 -8.47 -6.70 -7.94
C LEU A 132 -9.35 -7.36 -6.86
N CYS A 133 -9.15 -6.89 -5.64
CA CYS A 133 -9.92 -7.27 -4.46
C CYS A 133 -11.05 -6.25 -4.29
N LYS A 134 -12.25 -6.61 -4.76
CA LYS A 134 -13.45 -5.78 -4.61
C LYS A 134 -13.93 -5.84 -3.17
N ILE A 135 -14.04 -4.70 -2.50
CA ILE A 135 -14.52 -4.57 -1.13
C ILE A 135 -15.68 -3.58 -1.07
N ARG A 136 -16.42 -3.63 0.04
CA ARG A 136 -17.39 -2.59 0.37
C ARG A 136 -17.01 -1.96 1.70
N LEU A 137 -16.66 -0.68 1.69
CA LEU A 137 -16.26 0.08 2.87
C LEU A 137 -17.20 1.27 3.05
N ASN A 138 -17.82 1.35 4.23
CA ASN A 138 -18.85 2.35 4.55
C ASN A 138 -19.96 2.49 3.48
N GLY A 139 -20.33 1.37 2.84
CA GLY A 139 -21.36 1.31 1.82
C GLY A 139 -20.89 1.67 0.40
N GLN A 140 -19.65 2.14 0.22
CA GLN A 140 -19.02 2.39 -1.08
C GLN A 140 -18.30 1.13 -1.58
N GLU A 141 -18.39 0.85 -2.88
CA GLU A 141 -17.59 -0.20 -3.53
C GLU A 141 -16.22 0.36 -3.88
N LEU A 142 -15.18 -0.33 -3.47
CA LEU A 142 -13.79 0.04 -3.72
C LEU A 142 -13.03 -1.17 -4.27
N ASP A 143 -12.07 -0.90 -5.14
CA ASP A 143 -11.15 -1.91 -5.62
C ASP A 143 -9.79 -1.73 -4.94
N ILE A 144 -9.24 -2.79 -4.37
CA ILE A 144 -7.91 -2.82 -3.77
C ILE A 144 -7.00 -3.69 -4.63
N GLN A 145 -5.86 -3.15 -5.02
CA GLN A 145 -4.81 -3.92 -5.68
C GLN A 145 -3.76 -4.31 -4.65
N THR A 146 -3.34 -5.58 -4.69
CA THR A 146 -2.17 -6.07 -3.95
C THR A 146 -1.28 -6.85 -4.88
N TYR A 147 0.03 -6.65 -4.79
CA TYR A 147 1.02 -7.43 -5.51
C TYR A 147 1.83 -8.27 -4.54
N HIS A 148 2.21 -9.48 -4.94
CA HIS A 148 3.16 -10.28 -4.18
C HIS A 148 4.60 -10.16 -4.71
N HIS A 149 5.54 -10.50 -3.85
CA HIS A 149 6.92 -10.76 -4.21
C HIS A 149 7.34 -12.11 -3.62
N ASN A 150 7.89 -12.99 -4.44
CA ASN A 150 8.46 -14.24 -3.97
C ASN A 150 9.94 -14.01 -3.64
N TRP A 151 10.31 -14.26 -2.38
CA TRP A 151 11.66 -14.12 -1.87
C TRP A 151 12.05 -15.41 -1.13
N TYR A 152 12.91 -16.21 -1.75
CA TYR A 152 13.19 -17.58 -1.33
C TYR A 152 11.90 -18.41 -1.17
N ASP A 153 11.64 -18.93 0.02
CA ASP A 153 10.47 -19.74 0.39
C ASP A 153 9.26 -18.89 0.85
N LYS A 154 9.36 -17.56 0.76
CA LYS A 154 8.35 -16.64 1.27
C LYS A 154 7.61 -15.92 0.15
N THR A 155 6.29 -15.84 0.30
CA THR A 155 5.43 -14.93 -0.45
C THR A 155 5.14 -13.70 0.43
N LEU A 156 5.64 -12.55 -0.01
CA LEU A 156 5.65 -11.27 0.72
C LEU A 156 4.78 -10.24 0.00
N VAL A 157 4.38 -9.18 0.71
CA VAL A 157 3.69 -8.05 0.07
C VAL A 157 4.71 -7.26 -0.73
N ALA A 158 4.44 -7.05 -2.02
CA ALA A 158 5.16 -6.12 -2.87
C ALA A 158 4.57 -4.71 -2.79
N SER A 159 3.26 -4.58 -2.91
CA SER A 159 2.58 -3.28 -2.92
C SER A 159 1.11 -3.49 -2.63
N ALA A 160 0.46 -2.51 -2.00
CA ALA A 160 -0.97 -2.52 -1.79
C ALA A 160 -1.55 -1.11 -1.82
N PHE A 161 -2.64 -0.90 -2.55
CA PHE A 161 -3.26 0.43 -2.67
C PHE A 161 -4.69 0.33 -3.21
N PRO A 162 -5.55 1.34 -2.93
CA PRO A 162 -6.86 1.43 -3.58
C PRO A 162 -6.72 1.88 -5.04
N VAL A 163 -7.61 1.43 -5.91
CA VAL A 163 -7.62 1.77 -7.34
C VAL A 163 -8.82 2.67 -7.67
N LEU A 164 -8.56 3.77 -8.39
CA LEU A 164 -9.54 4.75 -8.89
C LEU A 164 -9.36 5.08 -10.39
#